data_AF-A0A3D1IQZ7-F1
#
_entry.id   AF-A0A3D1IQZ7-F1
#
_cell.length_a   1.000
_cell.length_b   1.000
_cell.length_c   1.000
_cell.angle_alpha   90.00
_cell.angle_beta   90.00
_cell.angle_gamma   90.00
#
_symmetry.space_group_name_H-M   'P 1'
#
loop_
_entity.id
_entity.type
_entity.pdbx_description
1 polymer ?
#
loop_
_entity_poly.entity_id
_entity_poly.type
_entity_poly.pdbx_seq_one_letter_code
_entity_poly.pdbx_strand_id
1 'polypeptide(L)'
;QRAGYATGHFGKWHLNGLRGPGVPILKDDTHGPGKVGFDVWLSVTNFFERDPLLSRMGKFEEHQGDSSEVVVDEALKFIGEQVQA
;
A
#
# COMPACT_ATOMS: atom_id res chain seq x y z
N GLN A 1 -6.19 -7.51 -13.52
CA GLN A 1 -5.45 -8.78 -13.71
C GLN A 1 -6.02 -9.53 -14.90
N ARG A 2 -5.22 -9.77 -15.95
CA ARG A 2 -5.61 -10.58 -17.13
C ARG A 2 -4.42 -11.27 -17.79
N ALA A 3 -3.23 -10.69 -17.68
CA ALA A 3 -2.00 -11.19 -18.29
C ALA A 3 -1.10 -12.04 -17.36
N GLY A 4 -1.60 -12.46 -16.19
CA GLY A 4 -0.85 -13.34 -15.28
C GLY A 4 0.25 -12.68 -14.44
N TYR A 5 0.29 -11.34 -14.36
CA TYR A 5 1.26 -10.64 -13.53
C TYR A 5 0.87 -10.68 -12.05
N ALA A 6 1.85 -10.94 -11.18
CA ALA A 6 1.77 -10.58 -9.78
C ALA A 6 1.81 -9.05 -9.65
N THR A 7 0.91 -8.47 -8.85
CA THR A 7 0.77 -7.01 -8.75
C THR A 7 0.85 -6.54 -7.29
N GLY A 8 1.77 -5.61 -7.03
CA GLY A 8 2.03 -5.03 -5.72
C GLY A 8 2.04 -3.49 -5.76
N HIS A 9 1.41 -2.82 -4.80
CA HIS A 9 1.55 -1.37 -4.60
C HIS A 9 2.00 -1.04 -3.17
N PHE A 10 3.13 -0.34 -3.06
CA PHE A 10 3.72 0.03 -1.79
C PHE A 10 3.94 1.54 -1.77
N GLY A 11 3.17 2.23 -0.93
CA GLY A 11 3.34 3.66 -0.70
C GLY A 11 2.11 4.53 -0.95
N LYS A 12 2.36 5.80 -1.30
CA LYS A 12 1.33 6.83 -1.43
C LYS A 12 0.39 6.53 -2.60
N TRP A 13 -0.92 6.60 -2.32
CA TRP A 13 -1.95 6.37 -3.33
C TRP A 13 -2.38 7.63 -4.09
N HIS A 14 -3.04 8.57 -3.42
CA HIS A 14 -3.50 9.86 -3.96
C HIS A 14 -4.42 9.81 -5.20
N LEU A 15 -5.15 8.71 -5.42
CA LEU A 15 -6.10 8.56 -6.53
C LEU A 15 -7.55 8.39 -6.08
N ASN A 16 -7.84 8.56 -4.78
CA ASN A 16 -9.18 8.39 -4.20
C ASN A 16 -9.88 9.70 -3.82
N GLY A 17 -9.37 10.84 -4.30
CA GLY A 17 -10.00 12.16 -4.12
C GLY A 17 -9.90 12.74 -2.69
N LEU A 18 -9.26 12.03 -1.76
CA LEU A 18 -9.03 12.54 -0.40
C LEU A 18 -7.91 13.58 -0.39
N ARG A 19 -8.20 14.72 0.24
CA ARG A 19 -7.27 15.83 0.46
C ARG A 19 -6.85 15.88 1.93
N GLY A 20 -5.69 16.44 2.20
CA GLY A 20 -5.18 16.62 3.56
C GLY A 20 -4.17 15.53 3.95
N PRO A 21 -3.99 15.25 5.25
CA PRO A 21 -3.00 14.29 5.75
C PRO A 21 -3.23 12.88 5.19
N GLY A 22 -2.18 12.06 5.23
CA GLY A 22 -2.32 10.64 4.94
C GLY A 22 -3.23 9.97 5.98
N VAL A 23 -4.19 9.18 5.52
CA VAL A 23 -4.96 8.27 6.39
C VAL A 23 -4.94 6.86 5.80
N PRO A 24 -5.10 5.81 6.62
CA PRO A 24 -5.21 4.45 6.11
C PRO A 24 -6.38 4.28 5.14
N ILE A 25 -6.14 3.56 4.04
CA ILE A 25 -7.18 3.28 3.03
C ILE A 25 -8.10 2.15 3.53
N LEU A 26 -9.41 2.35 3.47
CA LEU A 26 -10.39 1.31 3.83
C LEU A 26 -10.41 0.18 2.80
N LYS A 27 -10.70 -1.04 3.23
CA LYS A 27 -10.82 -2.22 2.35
C LYS A 27 -11.79 -2.01 1.19
N ASP A 28 -12.92 -1.37 1.49
CA ASP A 28 -14.01 -1.16 0.54
C ASP A 28 -13.95 0.21 -0.15
N ASP A 29 -12.83 0.95 -0.03
CA ASP A 29 -12.62 2.16 -0.83
C ASP A 29 -12.67 1.79 -2.32
N THR A 30 -13.72 2.25 -2.99
CA THR A 30 -13.97 2.04 -4.42
C THR A 30 -12.84 2.52 -5.33
N HIS A 31 -12.00 3.43 -4.85
CA HIS A 31 -10.85 3.98 -5.57
C HIS A 31 -9.52 3.52 -4.98
N GLY A 32 -9.49 2.59 -4.04
CA GLY A 32 -8.26 2.06 -3.44
C GLY A 32 -7.46 1.15 -4.39
N PRO A 33 -6.19 0.83 -4.06
CA PRO A 33 -5.30 0.05 -4.93
C PRO A 33 -5.89 -1.30 -5.36
N GLY A 34 -6.57 -1.99 -4.43
CA GLY A 34 -7.21 -3.29 -4.70
C GLY A 34 -8.33 -3.22 -5.74
N LYS A 35 -9.01 -2.08 -5.90
CA LYS A 35 -10.10 -1.93 -6.88
C LYS A 35 -9.59 -1.67 -8.30
N VAL A 36 -8.33 -1.27 -8.43
CA VAL A 36 -7.70 -0.99 -9.73
C VAL A 36 -6.66 -2.03 -10.12
N GLY A 37 -6.63 -3.17 -9.40
CA GLY A 37 -5.98 -4.39 -9.87
C GLY A 37 -4.65 -4.74 -9.20
N PHE A 38 -4.31 -4.09 -8.07
CA PHE A 38 -3.20 -4.54 -7.21
C PHE A 38 -3.67 -5.61 -6.23
N ASP A 39 -3.11 -6.82 -6.33
CA ASP A 39 -3.40 -7.96 -5.46
C ASP A 39 -2.90 -7.75 -4.03
N VAL A 40 -1.65 -7.27 -3.92
CA VAL A 40 -0.99 -6.97 -2.65
C VAL A 40 -0.76 -5.47 -2.57
N TRP A 41 -1.05 -4.87 -1.42
CA TRP A 41 -0.70 -3.48 -1.21
C TRP A 41 -0.57 -3.11 0.26
N LEU A 42 0.36 -2.20 0.52
CA LEU A 42 0.52 -1.46 1.77
C LEU A 42 0.57 0.02 1.42
N SER A 43 -0.45 0.78 1.82
CA SER A 43 -0.66 2.11 1.26
C SER A 43 -1.37 3.06 2.22
N VAL A 44 -1.26 4.34 1.90
CA VAL A 44 -1.89 5.47 2.58
C VAL A 44 -2.47 6.41 1.53
N THR A 45 -3.53 7.13 1.87
CA THR A 45 -4.19 8.04 0.92
C THR A 45 -3.27 9.15 0.42
N ASN A 46 -2.36 9.65 1.25
CA ASN A 46 -1.51 10.78 0.91
C ASN A 46 -0.12 10.74 1.54
N PHE A 47 0.26 11.75 2.32
CA PHE A 47 1.65 12.03 2.69
C PHE A 47 2.29 10.87 3.48
N PHE A 48 3.61 10.78 3.35
CA PHE A 48 4.45 9.94 4.19
C PHE A 48 4.89 10.71 5.42
N GLU A 49 5.01 9.98 6.52
CA GLU A 49 5.34 10.50 7.84
C GLU A 49 6.25 9.54 8.60
N ARG A 50 6.70 9.96 9.78
CA ARG A 50 7.45 9.10 10.70
C ARG A 50 6.46 8.30 11.55
N ASP A 51 6.79 7.04 11.79
CA ASP A 51 5.99 6.08 12.54
C ASP A 51 4.56 5.94 11.95
N PRO A 52 4.43 5.58 10.66
CA PRO A 52 3.18 5.73 9.95
C PRO A 52 2.13 4.67 10.32
N LEU A 53 0.86 5.09 10.26
CA LEU A 53 -0.27 4.18 10.22
C LEU A 53 -0.64 3.92 8.75
N LEU A 54 -0.37 2.72 8.26
CA LEU A 54 -0.61 2.31 6.88
C LEU A 54 -1.79 1.33 6.82
N SER A 55 -2.29 1.08 5.61
CA SER A 55 -3.29 0.05 5.37
C SER A 55 -2.73 -1.05 4.49
N ARG A 56 -2.68 -2.26 5.03
CA ARG A 56 -2.40 -3.49 4.29
C ARG A 56 -3.70 -4.13 3.85
N MET A 57 -4.03 -4.02 2.57
CA MET A 57 -5.26 -4.64 2.04
C MET A 57 -6.54 -4.27 2.82
N GLY A 58 -6.58 -3.06 3.40
CA GLY A 58 -7.68 -2.58 4.22
C GLY A 58 -7.58 -2.85 5.71
N LYS A 59 -6.53 -3.54 6.18
CA LYS A 59 -6.20 -3.71 7.59
C LYS A 59 -5.19 -2.65 8.02
N PHE A 60 -5.47 -1.94 9.10
CA PHE A 60 -4.58 -0.88 9.58
C PHE A 60 -3.39 -1.47 10.35
N GLU A 61 -2.20 -0.97 10.06
CA GLU A 61 -0.93 -1.42 10.62
C GLU A 61 -0.09 -0.22 11.03
N GLU A 62 0.33 -0.18 12.29
CA GLU A 62 1.30 0.79 12.79
C GLU A 62 2.70 0.29 12.46
N HIS A 63 3.54 1.17 11.93
CA HIS A 63 4.95 0.93 11.69
C HIS A 63 5.79 1.96 12.44
N GLN A 64 7.06 1.62 12.68
CA GLN A 64 8.04 2.53 13.26
C GLN A 64 9.08 2.90 12.19
N GLY A 65 9.62 4.11 12.26
CA GLY A 65 10.62 4.63 11.33
C GLY A 65 10.03 5.49 10.21
N ASP A 66 10.83 5.75 9.17
CA ASP A 66 10.38 6.55 8.02
C ASP A 66 9.49 5.72 7.10
N SER A 67 8.34 6.28 6.69
CA SER A 67 7.43 5.60 5.75
C SER A 67 8.12 5.10 4.49
N SER A 68 9.12 5.84 3.99
CA SER A 68 9.85 5.49 2.77
C SER A 68 10.66 4.20 2.96
N GLU A 69 11.28 4.03 4.12
CA GLU A 69 12.00 2.80 4.47
C GLU A 69 11.02 1.64 4.64
N VAL A 70 9.94 1.87 5.39
CA VAL A 70 8.88 0.87 5.62
C VAL A 70 8.33 0.32 4.30
N VAL A 71 7.97 1.17 3.35
CA VAL A 71 7.36 0.72 2.09
C VAL A 71 8.37 0.04 1.15
N VAL A 72 9.65 0.41 1.22
CA VAL A 72 10.72 -0.26 0.47
C VAL A 72 10.96 -1.66 1.01
N ASP A 73 11.06 -1.82 2.34
CA ASP A 73 11.23 -3.13 2.97
C ASP A 73 10.08 -4.09 2.61
N GLU A 74 8.86 -3.57 2.60
CA GLU A 74 7.65 -4.35 2.26
C GLU A 74 7.59 -4.69 0.77
N ALA A 75 8.03 -3.79 -0.11
CA ALA A 75 8.18 -4.08 -1.53
C ALA A 75 9.23 -5.17 -1.78
N LEU A 76 10.37 -5.12 -1.07
CA LEU A 76 11.43 -6.13 -1.18
C LEU A 76 10.96 -7.50 -0.70
N LYS A 77 10.19 -7.56 0.41
CA LYS A 77 9.55 -8.81 0.88
C LYS A 77 8.63 -9.41 -0.17
N PHE A 78 7.73 -8.59 -0.74
CA PHE A 78 6.83 -9.04 -1.80
C PHE A 78 7.60 -9.57 -3.02
N ILE A 79 8.62 -8.84 -3.50
CA ILE A 79 9.45 -9.29 -4.63
C ILE A 79 10.11 -10.64 -4.30
N GLY A 80 10.67 -10.77 -3.09
CA GLY A 80 11.29 -12.01 -2.63
C GLY A 80 10.31 -13.20 -2.64
N GLU A 81 9.11 -13.01 -2.12
CA GLU A 81 8.04 -14.04 -2.13
C GLU A 81 7.64 -14.43 -3.55
N GLN A 82 7.47 -13.47 -4.46
CA GLN A 82 7.09 -13.74 -5.85
C GLN A 82 8.19 -14.45 -6.65
N VAL A 83 9.46 -14.28 -6.28
CA VAL A 83 10.57 -15.02 -6.92
C VAL A 83 10.61 -16.49 -6.47
N GLN A 84 10.10 -16.80 -5.27
CA GLN A 84 10.09 -18.17 -4.74
C GLN A 84 8.83 -18.98 -5.09
N ALA A 85 7.77 -18.32 -5.57
CA ALA A 85 6.48 -18.91 -5.93
C ALA A 85 6.48 -19.54 -7.33
#